data_AF-A0A847VXN8-F1
#
_entry.id   AF-A0A847VXN8-F1
#
_cell.length_a   1.000
_cell.length_b   1.000
_cell.length_c   1.000
_cell.angle_alpha   90.00
_cell.angle_beta   90.00
_cell.angle_gamma   90.00
#
_symmetry.space_group_name_H-M   'P 1'
#
loop_
_entity.id
_entity.type
_entity.pdbx_description
1 polymer ?
#
loop_
_entity_poly.entity_id
_entity_poly.type
_entity_poly.pdbx_seq_one_letter_code
_entity_poly.pdbx_strand_id
1 'polypeptide(L)'
;MSNDLIIVKQLPVIEDQLRQVKENIENRVQFALSLACTEETYKEVKRERAALAKEYKALEDRRKEVKNAILAPYLKFEELYKSCAGDIYADADAKLKKRINDVEDGIKKEKFDEIHSYFLEYCKSKDVDFITFKDTGINVTMSDSKKSLKERCAAFVDRITEELALIETQEHKEEILVEYKKSLNVAQAITNVSARHRAIEEERQRREALELEKANRIESQKKVEAVMESVAKEIEIPEPVTAPMEAATKTSTDETVFST
;
A
#
# COMPACT_ATOMS: atom_id res chain seq x y z
N MET A 1 -3.16 35.94 -37.39
CA MET A 1 -4.61 35.70 -37.29
C MET A 1 -5.19 36.88 -36.52
N SER A 2 -6.18 37.57 -37.09
CA SER A 2 -6.63 38.88 -36.61
C SER A 2 -7.24 38.80 -35.21
N ASN A 3 -6.82 39.72 -34.33
CA ASN A 3 -7.06 39.69 -32.89
C ASN A 3 -8.40 40.33 -32.45
N ASP A 4 -9.37 40.43 -33.37
CA ASP A 4 -10.65 41.14 -33.16
C ASP A 4 -11.84 40.18 -33.19
N LEU A 5 -11.69 38.95 -32.68
CA LEU A 5 -12.72 37.91 -32.91
C LEU A 5 -14.00 38.12 -32.09
N ILE A 6 -13.98 38.91 -31.01
CA ILE A 6 -15.15 39.18 -30.17
C ILE A 6 -15.06 40.58 -29.56
N ILE A 7 -15.72 41.57 -30.17
CA ILE A 7 -15.93 42.89 -29.57
C ILE A 7 -17.43 43.04 -29.28
N VAL A 8 -17.81 42.90 -28.01
CA VAL A 8 -19.16 43.25 -27.56
C VAL A 8 -19.12 44.68 -27.04
N LYS A 9 -19.65 45.61 -27.83
CA LYS A 9 -19.81 47.01 -27.43
C LYS A 9 -21.29 47.36 -27.45
N GLN A 10 -21.94 47.34 -26.28
CA GLN A 10 -23.23 48.02 -26.09
C GLN A 10 -23.01 49.22 -25.18
N LEU A 11 -23.35 50.42 -25.67
CA LEU A 11 -23.60 51.60 -24.84
C LEU A 11 -24.96 51.38 -24.14
N PRO A 12 -25.09 51.55 -22.81
CA PRO A 12 -26.17 50.95 -22.07
C PRO A 12 -27.42 51.85 -22.02
N VAL A 13 -28.26 51.76 -23.06
CA VAL A 13 -29.63 52.32 -23.05
C VAL A 13 -30.41 51.92 -21.79
N ILE A 14 -30.11 50.74 -21.24
CA ILE A 14 -30.68 50.20 -19.99
C ILE A 14 -30.30 51.05 -18.77
N GLU A 15 -29.06 51.55 -18.67
CA GLU A 15 -28.62 52.34 -17.51
C GLU A 15 -29.30 53.71 -17.47
N ASP A 16 -29.40 54.39 -18.61
CA ASP A 16 -30.07 55.69 -18.71
C ASP A 16 -31.58 55.57 -18.44
N GLN A 17 -32.22 54.51 -18.96
CA GLN A 17 -33.63 54.24 -18.70
C GLN A 17 -33.90 53.91 -17.23
N LEU A 18 -33.04 53.12 -16.58
CA LEU A 18 -33.19 52.83 -15.14
C LEU A 18 -32.99 54.08 -14.28
N ARG A 19 -32.08 54.98 -14.67
CA ARG A 19 -31.90 56.29 -13.99
C ARG A 19 -33.11 57.20 -14.14
N GLN A 20 -33.76 57.22 -15.31
CA GLN A 20 -35.00 57.99 -15.52
C GLN A 20 -36.20 57.41 -14.75
N VAL A 21 -36.29 56.08 -14.66
CA VAL A 21 -37.37 55.41 -13.91
C VAL A 21 -37.19 55.57 -12.40
N LYS A 22 -35.96 55.73 -11.91
CA LYS A 22 -35.65 55.94 -10.48
C LYS A 22 -36.41 57.13 -9.88
N GLU A 23 -36.36 58.29 -10.52
CA GLU A 23 -37.02 59.52 -10.02
C GLU A 23 -38.55 59.33 -9.91
N ASN A 24 -39.14 58.64 -10.89
CA ASN A 24 -40.57 58.32 -10.88
C ASN A 24 -40.94 57.33 -9.75
N ILE A 25 -40.11 56.32 -9.50
CA ILE A 25 -40.31 55.37 -8.39
C ILE A 25 -40.17 56.10 -7.05
N GLU A 26 -39.15 56.94 -6.88
CA GLU A 26 -38.94 57.71 -5.65
C GLU A 26 -40.15 58.58 -5.34
N ASN A 27 -40.67 59.31 -6.34
CA ASN A 27 -41.88 60.12 -6.19
C ASN A 27 -43.13 59.28 -5.84
N ARG A 28 -43.33 58.12 -6.50
CA ARG A 28 -44.45 57.20 -6.20
C ARG A 28 -44.38 56.65 -4.77
N VAL A 29 -43.17 56.28 -4.32
CA VAL A 29 -42.95 55.76 -2.97
C VAL A 29 -43.16 56.86 -1.93
N GLN A 30 -42.62 58.07 -2.15
CA GLN A 30 -42.81 59.21 -1.25
C GLN A 30 -44.29 59.59 -1.13
N PHE A 31 -45.05 59.59 -2.24
CA PHE A 31 -46.50 59.79 -2.21
C PHE A 31 -47.23 58.71 -1.39
N ALA A 32 -46.91 57.44 -1.60
CA ALA A 32 -47.56 56.36 -0.83
C ALA A 32 -47.23 56.44 0.67
N LEU A 33 -46.03 56.91 1.03
CA LEU A 33 -45.59 57.09 2.41
C LEU A 33 -46.20 58.34 3.08
N SER A 34 -46.63 59.34 2.32
CA SER A 34 -47.24 60.56 2.87
C SER A 34 -48.73 60.42 3.21
N LEU A 35 -49.37 59.32 2.81
CA LEU A 35 -50.77 59.03 3.13
C LEU A 35 -50.95 58.72 4.62
N ALA A 36 -51.73 59.54 5.32
CA ALA A 36 -52.09 59.31 6.72
C ALA A 36 -53.01 58.09 6.83
N CYS A 37 -52.62 57.11 7.65
CA CYS A 37 -53.38 55.89 7.89
C CYS A 37 -54.29 56.07 9.11
N THR A 38 -55.58 56.29 8.87
CA THR A 38 -56.63 56.40 9.90
C THR A 38 -57.69 55.31 9.70
N GLU A 39 -58.65 55.19 10.62
CA GLU A 39 -59.72 54.18 10.54
C GLU A 39 -60.57 54.29 9.26
N GLU A 40 -60.64 55.49 8.68
CA GLU A 40 -61.40 55.76 7.45
C GLU A 40 -60.55 55.52 6.18
N THR A 41 -59.24 55.79 6.22
CA THR A 41 -58.36 55.78 5.04
C THR A 41 -57.53 54.49 4.88
N TYR A 42 -57.51 53.58 5.86
CA TYR A 42 -56.65 52.38 5.83
C TYR A 42 -56.83 51.50 4.58
N LYS A 43 -58.05 51.46 4.01
CA LYS A 43 -58.35 50.69 2.80
C LYS A 43 -57.64 51.27 1.58
N GLU A 44 -57.48 52.58 1.51
CA GLU A 44 -56.79 53.29 0.43
C GLU A 44 -55.28 53.07 0.54
N VAL A 45 -54.72 53.20 1.74
CA VAL A 45 -53.31 52.87 2.01
C VAL A 45 -53.00 51.41 1.66
N LYS A 46 -53.91 50.47 1.96
CA LYS A 46 -53.76 49.06 1.59
C LYS A 46 -53.77 48.85 0.07
N ARG A 47 -54.58 49.62 -0.68
CA ARG A 47 -54.61 49.59 -2.15
C ARG A 47 -53.32 50.13 -2.74
N GLU A 48 -52.82 51.27 -2.26
CA GLU A 48 -51.54 51.83 -2.73
C GLU A 48 -50.36 50.91 -2.44
N ARG A 49 -50.31 50.27 -1.26
CA ARG A 49 -49.31 49.24 -0.96
C ARG A 49 -49.36 48.07 -1.96
N ALA A 50 -50.56 47.60 -2.30
CA ALA A 50 -50.72 46.53 -3.28
C ALA A 50 -50.31 46.98 -4.70
N ALA A 51 -50.57 48.24 -5.06
CA ALA A 51 -50.13 48.81 -6.33
C ALA A 51 -48.59 48.87 -6.42
N LEU A 52 -47.91 49.39 -5.40
CA LEU A 52 -46.44 49.42 -5.34
C LEU A 52 -45.83 48.01 -5.44
N ALA A 53 -46.41 47.03 -4.74
CA ALA A 53 -45.95 45.65 -4.81
C ALA A 53 -46.08 45.05 -6.22
N LYS A 54 -47.16 45.41 -6.95
CA LYS A 54 -47.38 44.98 -8.34
C LYS A 54 -46.40 45.66 -9.30
N GLU A 55 -46.16 46.95 -9.13
CA GLU A 55 -45.17 47.72 -9.91
C GLU A 55 -43.76 47.16 -9.73
N TYR A 56 -43.35 46.90 -8.49
CA TYR A 56 -42.06 46.29 -8.19
C TYR A 56 -41.91 44.91 -8.84
N LYS A 57 -42.95 44.06 -8.73
CA LYS A 57 -42.93 42.74 -9.36
C LYS A 57 -42.79 42.83 -10.90
N ALA A 58 -43.52 43.74 -11.53
CA ALA A 58 -43.42 43.94 -12.98
C ALA A 58 -42.02 44.38 -13.42
N LEU A 59 -41.35 45.23 -12.62
CA LEU A 59 -39.96 45.63 -12.88
C LEU A 59 -38.98 44.48 -12.73
N GLU A 60 -39.10 43.64 -11.69
CA GLU A 60 -38.25 42.46 -11.50
C GLU A 60 -38.48 41.39 -12.58
N ASP A 61 -39.72 41.18 -12.99
CA ASP A 61 -40.03 40.24 -14.08
C ASP A 61 -39.42 40.74 -15.40
N ARG A 62 -39.52 42.05 -15.69
CA ARG A 62 -38.86 42.65 -16.85
C ARG A 62 -37.34 42.57 -16.78
N ARG A 63 -36.74 42.77 -15.60
CA ARG A 63 -35.30 42.60 -15.37
C ARG A 63 -34.85 41.18 -15.72
N LYS A 64 -35.59 40.16 -15.27
CA LYS A 64 -35.29 38.75 -15.58
C LYS A 64 -35.41 38.45 -17.07
N GLU A 65 -36.46 38.94 -17.73
CA GLU A 65 -36.63 38.81 -19.18
C GLU A 65 -35.44 39.40 -19.95
N VAL A 66 -35.04 40.63 -19.61
CA VAL A 66 -33.91 41.31 -20.25
C VAL A 66 -32.61 40.56 -19.98
N LYS A 67 -32.36 40.11 -18.74
CA LYS A 67 -31.20 39.27 -18.41
C LYS A 67 -31.15 38.00 -19.28
N ASN A 68 -32.27 37.30 -19.39
CA ASN A 68 -32.35 36.08 -20.20
C ASN A 68 -32.15 36.37 -21.69
N ALA A 69 -32.69 37.48 -22.19
CA ALA A 69 -32.51 37.92 -23.57
C ALA A 69 -31.05 38.31 -23.88
N ILE A 70 -30.31 38.83 -22.91
CA ILE A 70 -28.87 39.13 -23.04
C ILE A 70 -28.03 37.85 -22.97
N LEU A 71 -28.36 36.93 -22.06
CA LEU A 71 -27.62 35.67 -21.90
C LEU A 71 -27.87 34.69 -23.04
N ALA A 72 -29.05 34.68 -23.66
CA ALA A 72 -29.37 33.72 -24.72
C ALA A 72 -28.43 33.81 -25.95
N PRO A 73 -28.10 34.99 -26.51
CA PRO A 73 -27.08 35.12 -27.55
C PRO A 73 -25.69 34.65 -27.10
N TYR A 74 -25.32 34.93 -25.86
CA TYR A 74 -24.03 34.50 -25.30
C TYR A 74 -23.93 32.97 -25.20
N LEU A 75 -24.96 32.31 -24.66
CA LEU A 75 -25.00 30.85 -24.55
C LEU A 75 -25.01 30.19 -25.94
N LYS A 76 -25.76 30.74 -26.90
CA LYS A 76 -25.73 30.27 -28.30
C LYS A 76 -24.34 30.43 -28.92
N PHE A 77 -23.65 31.53 -28.63
CA PHE A 77 -22.27 31.73 -29.05
C PHE A 77 -21.34 30.70 -28.42
N GLU A 78 -21.45 30.42 -27.12
CA GLU A 78 -20.63 29.41 -26.44
C GLU A 78 -20.86 28.01 -27.01
N GLU A 79 -22.12 27.63 -27.23
CA GLU A 79 -22.47 26.35 -27.86
C GLU A 79 -21.89 26.25 -29.28
N LEU A 80 -22.03 27.33 -30.07
CA LEU A 80 -21.47 27.39 -31.41
C LEU A 80 -19.95 27.28 -31.37
N TYR A 81 -19.26 28.06 -30.53
CA TYR A 81 -17.81 28.00 -30.36
C TYR A 81 -17.34 26.61 -29.93
N LYS A 82 -18.03 25.99 -28.97
CA LYS A 82 -17.71 24.64 -28.52
C LYS A 82 -17.81 23.67 -29.69
N SER A 83 -18.87 23.71 -30.48
CA SER A 83 -19.01 22.82 -31.64
C SER A 83 -18.02 23.11 -32.77
N CYS A 84 -17.69 24.39 -33.02
CA CYS A 84 -16.85 24.82 -34.13
C CYS A 84 -15.35 24.75 -33.83
N ALA A 85 -14.95 24.78 -32.58
CA ALA A 85 -13.55 24.77 -32.17
C ALA A 85 -13.29 23.74 -31.09
N GLY A 86 -13.97 23.87 -29.93
CA GLY A 86 -13.70 23.06 -28.75
C GLY A 86 -13.75 21.55 -29.01
N ASP A 87 -14.88 21.07 -29.54
CA ASP A 87 -15.13 19.65 -29.78
C ASP A 87 -14.26 19.11 -30.93
N ILE A 88 -13.99 19.93 -31.96
CA ILE A 88 -13.11 19.53 -33.08
C ILE A 88 -11.68 19.30 -32.59
N TYR A 89 -11.12 20.25 -31.83
CA TYR A 89 -9.77 20.11 -31.28
C TYR A 89 -9.68 18.99 -30.24
N ALA A 90 -10.69 18.83 -29.39
CA ALA A 90 -10.73 17.77 -28.39
C ALA A 90 -10.78 16.38 -29.04
N ASP A 91 -11.61 16.20 -30.08
CA ASP A 91 -11.68 14.94 -30.84
C ASP A 91 -10.38 14.68 -31.62
N ALA A 92 -9.79 15.71 -32.23
CA ALA A 92 -8.51 15.59 -32.92
C ALA A 92 -7.39 15.17 -31.97
N ASP A 93 -7.27 15.79 -30.79
CA ASP A 93 -6.29 15.44 -29.76
C ASP A 93 -6.47 13.99 -29.30
N ALA A 94 -7.71 13.59 -28.98
CA ALA A 94 -8.02 12.22 -28.57
C ALA A 94 -7.63 11.19 -29.64
N LYS A 95 -7.94 11.48 -30.91
CA LYS A 95 -7.56 10.61 -32.05
C LYS A 95 -6.05 10.55 -32.25
N LEU A 96 -5.35 11.67 -32.15
CA LEU A 96 -3.88 11.71 -32.29
C LEU A 96 -3.20 10.96 -31.16
N LYS A 97 -3.63 11.19 -29.91
CA LYS A 97 -3.15 10.45 -28.73
C LYS A 97 -3.34 8.95 -28.89
N LYS A 98 -4.51 8.52 -29.36
CA LYS A 98 -4.77 7.10 -29.64
C LYS A 98 -3.80 6.54 -30.69
N ARG A 99 -3.63 7.23 -31.82
CA ARG A 99 -2.69 6.80 -32.87
C ARG A 99 -1.25 6.72 -32.39
N ILE A 100 -0.82 7.67 -31.56
CA ILE A 100 0.52 7.65 -30.95
C ILE A 100 0.67 6.42 -30.07
N ASN A 101 -0.28 6.16 -29.18
CA ASN A 101 -0.25 4.99 -28.30
C ASN A 101 -0.25 3.68 -29.09
N ASP A 102 -1.11 3.54 -30.10
CA ASP A 102 -1.19 2.33 -30.93
C ASP A 102 0.18 2.02 -31.60
N VAL A 103 0.86 3.05 -32.10
CA VAL A 103 2.19 2.92 -32.72
C VAL A 103 3.27 2.63 -31.68
N GLU A 104 3.30 3.36 -30.56
CA GLU A 104 4.28 3.14 -29.50
C GLU A 104 4.16 1.75 -28.89
N ASP A 105 2.94 1.27 -28.63
CA ASP A 105 2.72 -0.05 -28.05
C ASP A 105 3.09 -1.15 -29.04
N GLY A 106 2.84 -0.93 -30.34
CA GLY A 106 3.36 -1.79 -31.41
C GLY A 106 4.89 -1.90 -31.40
N ILE A 107 5.59 -0.77 -31.34
CA ILE A 107 7.06 -0.72 -31.31
C ILE A 107 7.61 -1.35 -30.02
N LYS A 108 7.00 -1.08 -28.86
CA LYS A 108 7.38 -1.68 -27.58
C LYS A 108 7.19 -3.19 -27.62
N LYS A 109 6.09 -3.67 -28.19
CA LYS A 109 5.81 -5.10 -28.33
C LYS A 109 6.82 -5.78 -29.25
N GLU A 110 7.09 -5.24 -30.43
CA GLU A 110 8.09 -5.81 -31.34
C GLU A 110 9.48 -5.85 -30.69
N LYS A 111 9.86 -4.75 -30.01
CA LYS A 111 11.12 -4.70 -29.26
C LYS A 111 11.14 -5.72 -28.12
N PHE A 112 10.04 -5.86 -27.38
CA PHE A 112 9.91 -6.85 -26.32
C PHE A 112 10.04 -8.27 -26.87
N ASP A 113 9.30 -8.62 -27.93
CA ASP A 113 9.30 -9.96 -28.53
C ASP A 113 10.71 -10.34 -29.02
N GLU A 114 11.43 -9.41 -29.65
CA GLU A 114 12.81 -9.64 -30.11
C GLU A 114 13.78 -9.86 -28.92
N ILE A 115 13.71 -9.02 -27.90
CA ILE A 115 14.59 -9.12 -26.72
C ILE A 115 14.25 -10.36 -25.89
N HIS A 116 12.97 -10.71 -25.81
CA HIS A 116 12.50 -11.92 -25.15
C HIS A 116 12.99 -13.17 -25.88
N SER A 117 12.90 -13.21 -27.21
CA SER A 117 13.47 -14.31 -28.01
C SER A 117 14.97 -14.44 -27.79
N TYR A 118 15.70 -13.32 -27.84
CA TYR A 118 17.14 -13.29 -27.57
C TYR A 118 17.48 -13.82 -26.17
N PHE A 119 16.73 -13.42 -25.15
CA PHE A 119 16.92 -13.90 -23.79
C PHE A 119 16.72 -15.41 -23.69
N LEU A 120 15.65 -15.96 -24.26
CA LEU A 120 15.38 -17.40 -24.26
C LEU A 120 16.47 -18.19 -24.99
N GLU A 121 16.90 -17.71 -26.16
CA GLU A 121 18.00 -18.32 -26.92
C GLU A 121 19.31 -18.29 -26.12
N TYR A 122 19.61 -17.19 -25.44
CA TYR A 122 20.82 -17.06 -24.65
C TYR A 122 20.79 -17.95 -23.41
N CYS A 123 19.65 -18.02 -22.69
CA CYS A 123 19.44 -18.95 -21.58
C CYS A 123 19.67 -20.40 -22.02
N LYS A 124 19.09 -20.77 -23.17
CA LYS A 124 19.28 -22.10 -23.76
C LYS A 124 20.75 -22.38 -24.12
N SER A 125 21.49 -21.38 -24.62
CA SER A 125 22.91 -21.52 -24.93
C SER A 125 23.81 -21.76 -23.70
N LYS A 126 23.32 -21.37 -22.52
CA LYS A 126 24.01 -21.48 -21.22
C LYS A 126 23.43 -22.61 -20.34
N ASP A 127 22.52 -23.41 -20.88
CA ASP A 127 21.81 -24.48 -20.17
C ASP A 127 21.10 -24.02 -18.88
N VAL A 128 20.55 -22.80 -18.89
CA VAL A 128 19.75 -22.24 -17.78
C VAL A 128 18.26 -22.31 -18.13
N ASP A 129 17.47 -23.05 -17.34
CA ASP A 129 16.06 -23.35 -17.64
C ASP A 129 15.04 -22.81 -16.60
N PHE A 130 15.51 -22.35 -15.44
CA PHE A 130 14.66 -21.99 -14.30
C PHE A 130 14.37 -20.48 -14.18
N ILE A 131 15.00 -19.64 -15.02
CA ILE A 131 14.80 -18.19 -15.02
C ILE A 131 13.82 -17.76 -16.12
N THR A 132 13.06 -16.72 -15.84
CA THR A 132 12.13 -16.09 -16.78
C THR A 132 12.61 -14.68 -17.12
N PHE A 133 12.12 -14.13 -18.24
CA PHE A 133 12.47 -12.76 -18.62
C PHE A 133 12.07 -11.74 -17.54
N LYS A 134 11.00 -11.99 -16.80
CA LYS A 134 10.54 -11.12 -15.70
C LYS A 134 11.58 -10.99 -14.59
N ASP A 135 12.37 -12.04 -14.34
CA ASP A 135 13.39 -12.07 -13.29
C ASP A 135 14.56 -11.13 -13.58
N THR A 136 14.73 -10.71 -14.84
CA THR A 136 15.74 -9.71 -15.24
C THR A 136 15.42 -8.31 -14.71
N GLY A 137 14.15 -8.01 -14.41
CA GLY A 137 13.69 -6.66 -14.06
C GLY A 137 13.81 -5.64 -15.19
N ILE A 138 14.07 -6.07 -16.44
CA ILE A 138 14.25 -5.18 -17.57
C ILE A 138 12.89 -4.69 -18.09
N ASN A 139 12.65 -3.39 -18.00
CA ASN A 139 11.52 -2.73 -18.64
C ASN A 139 11.93 -2.22 -20.04
N VAL A 140 11.14 -2.56 -21.06
CA VAL A 140 11.38 -2.17 -22.45
C VAL A 140 10.73 -0.82 -22.71
N THR A 141 11.55 0.22 -22.78
CA THR A 141 11.09 1.59 -23.07
C THR A 141 11.37 1.99 -24.52
N MET A 142 10.78 3.12 -24.96
CA MET A 142 11.05 3.67 -26.30
C MET A 142 12.50 4.12 -26.45
N SER A 143 13.08 4.73 -25.40
CA SER A 143 14.42 5.32 -25.39
C SER A 143 15.55 4.28 -25.35
N ASP A 144 15.27 3.09 -24.82
CA ASP A 144 16.26 2.02 -24.77
C ASP A 144 16.59 1.49 -26.16
N SER A 145 17.88 1.40 -26.48
CA SER A 145 18.34 0.76 -27.70
C SER A 145 18.18 -0.77 -27.60
N LYS A 146 17.96 -1.44 -28.74
CA LYS A 146 17.94 -2.92 -28.78
C LYS A 146 19.25 -3.51 -28.26
N LYS A 147 20.39 -2.88 -28.59
CA LYS A 147 21.73 -3.31 -28.14
C LYS A 147 21.85 -3.27 -26.61
N SER A 148 21.52 -2.15 -25.98
CA SER A 148 21.61 -2.02 -24.52
C SER A 148 20.67 -2.96 -23.78
N LEU A 149 19.51 -3.31 -24.36
CA LEU A 149 18.61 -4.32 -23.80
C LEU A 149 19.21 -5.72 -23.88
N LYS A 150 19.79 -6.11 -25.03
CA LYS A 150 20.47 -7.40 -25.20
C LYS A 150 21.66 -7.54 -24.26
N GLU A 151 22.49 -6.50 -24.14
CA GLU A 151 23.64 -6.48 -23.21
C GLU A 151 23.19 -6.67 -21.76
N ARG A 152 22.11 -6.03 -21.32
CA ARG A 152 21.54 -6.24 -19.97
C ARG A 152 21.03 -7.66 -19.77
N CYS A 153 20.36 -8.24 -20.78
CA CYS A 153 19.91 -9.64 -20.73
C CYS A 153 21.09 -10.60 -20.63
N ALA A 154 22.11 -10.40 -21.46
CA ALA A 154 23.32 -11.22 -21.47
C ALA A 154 24.04 -11.15 -20.12
N ALA A 155 24.28 -9.94 -19.61
CA ALA A 155 24.91 -9.73 -18.31
C ALA A 155 24.14 -10.40 -17.16
N PHE A 156 22.81 -10.40 -17.21
CA PHE A 156 22.00 -11.11 -16.22
C PHE A 156 22.21 -12.63 -16.28
N VAL A 157 22.13 -13.23 -17.46
CA VAL A 157 22.31 -14.68 -17.64
C VAL A 157 23.75 -15.10 -17.35
N ASP A 158 24.73 -14.31 -17.75
CA ASP A 158 26.15 -14.56 -17.47
C ASP A 158 26.41 -14.55 -15.96
N ARG A 159 25.86 -13.56 -15.23
CA ARG A 159 25.91 -13.55 -13.76
C ARG A 159 25.30 -14.82 -13.17
N ILE A 160 24.12 -15.25 -13.62
CA ILE A 160 23.50 -16.50 -13.13
C ILE A 160 24.41 -17.70 -13.41
N THR A 161 25.04 -17.75 -14.58
CA THR A 161 25.96 -18.82 -14.98
C THR A 161 27.20 -18.86 -14.08
N GLU A 162 27.79 -17.70 -13.78
CA GLU A 162 28.91 -17.57 -12.84
C GLU A 162 28.52 -17.98 -11.42
N GLU A 163 27.33 -17.59 -10.97
CA GLU A 163 26.79 -17.96 -9.66
C GLU A 163 26.52 -19.47 -9.56
N LEU A 164 26.03 -20.12 -10.62
CA LEU A 164 25.89 -21.59 -10.68
C LEU A 164 27.25 -22.29 -10.62
N ALA A 165 28.25 -21.77 -11.34
CA ALA A 165 29.61 -22.29 -11.28
C ALA A 165 30.21 -22.14 -9.87
N LEU A 166 29.90 -21.04 -9.17
CA LEU A 166 30.30 -20.85 -7.77
C LEU A 166 29.63 -21.88 -6.86
N ILE A 167 28.32 -22.13 -6.99
CA ILE A 167 27.58 -23.10 -6.18
C ILE A 167 28.17 -24.51 -6.32
N GLU A 168 28.62 -24.89 -7.51
CA GLU A 168 29.23 -26.20 -7.76
C GLU A 168 30.52 -26.43 -6.94
N THR A 169 31.20 -25.36 -6.52
CA THR A 169 32.42 -25.44 -5.68
C THR A 169 32.14 -25.50 -4.18
N GLN A 170 30.89 -25.32 -3.73
CA GLN A 170 30.54 -25.22 -2.32
C GLN A 170 30.14 -26.58 -1.71
N GLU A 171 30.30 -26.71 -0.40
CA GLU A 171 29.73 -27.83 0.38
C GLU A 171 28.19 -27.73 0.39
N HIS A 172 27.48 -28.85 0.47
CA HIS A 172 26.01 -28.89 0.41
C HIS A 172 25.40 -28.23 -0.86
N LYS A 173 26.11 -28.27 -1.99
CA LYS A 173 25.73 -27.64 -3.27
C LYS A 173 24.28 -27.86 -3.71
N GLU A 174 23.73 -29.05 -3.50
CA GLU A 174 22.35 -29.37 -3.88
C GLU A 174 21.33 -28.56 -3.09
N GLU A 175 21.55 -28.40 -1.78
CA GLU A 175 20.70 -27.57 -0.92
C GLU A 175 20.85 -26.09 -1.24
N ILE A 176 22.08 -25.64 -1.49
CA ILE A 176 22.37 -24.25 -1.89
C ILE A 176 21.68 -23.94 -3.21
N LEU A 177 21.70 -24.86 -4.19
CA LEU A 177 21.02 -24.69 -5.47
C LEU A 177 19.50 -24.55 -5.30
N VAL A 178 18.89 -25.35 -4.42
CA VAL A 178 17.45 -25.26 -4.13
C VAL A 178 17.08 -23.91 -3.50
N GLU A 179 17.87 -23.41 -2.56
CA GLU A 179 17.64 -22.07 -1.98
C GLU A 179 17.91 -20.96 -3.01
N TYR A 180 18.96 -21.11 -3.82
CA TYR A 180 19.33 -20.14 -4.85
C TYR A 180 18.21 -19.94 -5.88
N LYS A 181 17.57 -21.03 -6.34
CA LYS A 181 16.45 -20.93 -7.29
C LYS A 181 15.26 -20.12 -6.78
N LYS A 182 15.14 -19.88 -5.46
CA LYS A 182 14.06 -19.06 -4.88
C LYS A 182 14.37 -17.57 -4.89
N SER A 183 15.64 -17.18 -4.73
CA SER A 183 16.05 -15.78 -4.55
C SER A 183 16.90 -15.22 -5.68
N LEU A 184 17.53 -16.08 -6.49
CA LEU A 184 18.56 -15.74 -7.48
C LEU A 184 19.71 -14.92 -6.88
N ASN A 185 20.02 -15.17 -5.61
CA ASN A 185 21.10 -14.55 -4.86
C ASN A 185 21.97 -15.62 -4.19
N VAL A 186 23.15 -15.87 -4.77
CA VAL A 186 24.08 -16.90 -4.30
C VAL A 186 24.57 -16.67 -2.87
N ALA A 187 24.87 -15.42 -2.50
CA ALA A 187 25.41 -15.09 -1.17
C ALA A 187 24.39 -15.40 -0.07
N GLN A 188 23.13 -15.06 -0.32
CA GLN A 188 22.03 -15.37 0.59
C GLN A 188 21.78 -16.87 0.69
N ALA A 189 21.83 -17.60 -0.43
CA ALA A 189 21.63 -19.05 -0.46
C ALA A 189 22.71 -19.79 0.35
N ILE A 190 24.00 -19.49 0.10
CA ILE A 190 25.12 -20.08 0.85
C ILE A 190 24.99 -19.78 2.34
N THR A 191 24.76 -18.51 2.70
CA THR A 191 24.68 -18.09 4.11
C THR A 191 23.56 -18.82 4.85
N ASN A 192 22.38 -18.94 4.23
CA ASN A 192 21.23 -19.59 4.84
C ASN A 192 21.46 -21.09 5.05
N VAL A 193 22.04 -21.79 4.05
CA VAL A 193 22.31 -23.23 4.15
C VAL A 193 23.39 -23.49 5.20
N SER A 194 24.49 -22.76 5.16
CA SER A 194 25.57 -22.90 6.15
C SER A 194 25.10 -22.60 7.57
N ALA A 195 24.28 -21.56 7.77
CA ALA A 195 23.70 -21.26 9.07
C ALA A 195 22.77 -22.38 9.57
N ARG A 196 21.98 -22.98 8.67
CA ARG A 196 21.10 -24.11 8.99
C ARG A 196 21.89 -25.35 9.42
N HIS A 197 22.92 -25.73 8.66
CA HIS A 197 23.79 -26.86 9.01
C HIS A 197 24.51 -26.63 10.33
N ARG A 198 25.04 -25.43 10.54
CA ARG A 198 25.68 -25.06 11.81
C ARG A 198 24.71 -25.21 13.00
N ALA A 199 23.48 -24.72 12.86
CA ALA A 199 22.47 -24.84 13.91
C ALA A 199 22.07 -26.30 14.20
N ILE A 200 21.99 -27.15 13.16
CA ILE A 200 21.70 -28.58 13.31
C ILE A 200 22.84 -29.29 14.05
N GLU A 201 24.08 -28.98 13.70
CA GLU A 201 25.27 -29.56 14.34
C GLU A 201 25.40 -29.13 15.80
N GLU A 202 25.20 -27.84 16.09
CA GLU A 202 25.20 -27.31 17.46
C GLU A 202 24.13 -28.00 18.34
N GLU A 203 22.93 -28.25 17.81
CA GLU A 203 21.87 -28.94 18.53
C GLU A 203 22.16 -30.44 18.71
N ARG A 204 22.77 -31.09 17.72
CA ARG A 204 23.24 -32.48 17.82
C ARG A 204 24.27 -32.61 18.94
N GLN A 205 25.29 -31.74 18.95
CA GLN A 205 26.33 -31.73 19.98
C GLN A 205 25.76 -31.48 21.38
N ARG A 206 24.78 -30.57 21.51
CA ARG A 206 24.07 -30.37 22.79
C ARG A 206 23.35 -31.63 23.26
N ARG A 207 22.65 -32.33 22.36
CA ARG A 207 21.93 -33.58 22.70
C ARG A 207 22.89 -34.69 23.11
N GLU A 208 23.96 -34.88 22.36
CA GLU A 208 25.00 -35.88 22.68
C GLU A 208 25.68 -35.57 24.03
N ALA A 209 25.99 -34.29 24.31
CA ALA A 209 26.53 -33.89 25.60
C ALA A 209 25.57 -34.18 26.77
N LEU A 210 24.27 -33.92 26.59
CA LEU A 210 23.24 -34.22 27.59
C LEU A 210 23.07 -35.74 27.79
N GLU A 211 23.15 -36.54 26.73
CA GLU A 211 23.10 -38.00 26.83
C GLU A 211 24.32 -38.57 27.54
N LEU A 212 25.51 -38.05 27.25
CA LEU A 212 26.75 -38.43 27.94
C LEU A 212 26.70 -38.05 29.43
N GLU A 213 26.22 -36.85 29.76
CA GLU A 213 26.04 -36.41 31.15
C GLU A 213 25.04 -37.30 31.91
N LYS A 214 23.90 -37.64 31.26
CA LYS A 214 22.93 -38.59 31.83
C LYS A 214 23.54 -39.96 32.06
N ALA A 215 24.31 -40.49 31.10
CA ALA A 215 24.97 -41.78 31.24
C ALA A 215 26.00 -41.77 32.38
N ASN A 216 26.83 -40.73 32.48
CA ASN A 216 27.79 -40.54 33.57
C ASN A 216 27.09 -40.38 34.94
N ARG A 217 25.93 -39.71 34.99
CA ARG A 217 25.14 -39.60 36.21
C ARG A 217 24.54 -40.93 36.64
N ILE A 218 24.04 -41.74 35.71
CA ILE A 218 23.53 -43.09 36.02
C ILE A 218 24.69 -44.00 36.48
N GLU A 219 25.85 -43.94 35.83
CA GLU A 219 27.00 -44.73 36.24
C GLU A 219 27.53 -44.32 37.61
N SER A 220 27.60 -43.01 37.91
CA SER A 220 27.98 -42.54 39.24
C SER A 220 26.96 -42.91 40.30
N GLN A 221 25.66 -42.83 40.01
CA GLN A 221 24.59 -43.32 40.91
C GLN A 221 24.76 -44.82 41.20
N LYS A 222 24.97 -45.66 40.18
CA LYS A 222 25.23 -47.11 40.37
C LYS A 222 26.46 -47.38 41.23
N LYS A 223 27.54 -46.61 41.05
CA LYS A 223 28.75 -46.73 41.88
C LYS A 223 28.47 -46.35 43.34
N VAL A 224 27.71 -45.29 43.59
CA VAL A 224 27.30 -44.88 44.95
C VAL A 224 26.41 -45.94 45.59
N GLU A 225 25.43 -46.48 44.86
CA GLU A 225 24.55 -47.55 45.32
C GLU A 225 25.34 -48.81 45.70
N ALA A 226 26.30 -49.22 44.86
CA ALA A 226 27.17 -50.36 45.14
C ALA A 226 28.04 -50.15 46.39
N VAL A 227 28.54 -48.92 46.63
CA VAL A 227 29.29 -48.59 47.85
C VAL A 227 28.37 -48.63 49.07
N MET A 228 27.16 -48.06 48.98
CA MET A 228 26.17 -48.13 50.07
C MET A 228 25.80 -49.58 50.40
N GLU A 229 25.67 -50.44 49.39
CA GLU A 229 25.36 -51.87 49.60
C GLU A 229 26.54 -52.66 50.19
N SER A 230 27.79 -52.31 49.85
CA SER A 230 28.98 -52.87 50.52
C SER A 230 29.10 -52.43 51.98
N VAL A 231 28.77 -51.16 52.29
CA VAL A 231 28.77 -50.64 53.67
C VAL A 231 27.63 -51.28 54.48
N ALA A 232 26.47 -51.52 53.87
CA ALA A 232 25.37 -52.26 54.51
C ALA A 232 25.77 -53.71 54.84
N LYS A 233 26.59 -54.36 54.00
CA LYS A 233 27.16 -55.70 54.27
C LYS A 233 28.25 -55.70 55.34
N GLU A 234 28.97 -54.60 55.52
CA GLU A 234 30.05 -54.49 56.52
C GLU A 234 29.53 -54.19 57.94
N ILE A 235 28.24 -53.86 58.08
CA ILE A 235 27.55 -53.69 59.38
C ILE A 235 27.04 -55.03 59.96
N GLU A 236 27.13 -56.13 59.20
CA GLU A 236 26.97 -57.51 59.69
C GLU A 236 28.37 -58.11 59.95
N ILE A 237 28.96 -58.12 61.15
CA ILE A 237 28.72 -59.02 62.31
C ILE A 237 29.92 -58.78 63.28
N PRO A 238 29.78 -58.78 64.62
CA PRO A 238 30.04 -60.02 65.39
C PRO A 238 28.97 -60.39 66.42
N GLU A 239 28.70 -61.70 66.47
CA GLU A 239 27.89 -62.43 67.44
C GLU A 239 28.67 -62.64 68.78
N PRO A 240 28.08 -63.23 69.84
CA PRO A 240 27.47 -62.57 70.99
C PRO A 240 28.28 -62.76 72.30
N VAL A 241 28.20 -61.82 73.26
CA VAL A 241 28.68 -62.06 74.65
C VAL A 241 27.66 -61.54 75.67
N THR A 242 26.84 -62.49 76.13
CA THR A 242 26.25 -62.70 77.47
C THR A 242 25.97 -61.47 78.37
N ALA A 243 24.68 -61.20 78.56
CA ALA A 243 24.10 -60.53 79.74
C ALA A 243 24.27 -61.40 81.01
N PRO A 244 24.27 -60.83 82.25
CA PRO A 244 23.04 -60.37 82.94
C PRO A 244 23.31 -59.10 83.81
N MET A 245 22.41 -58.41 84.51
CA MET A 245 21.04 -58.56 84.97
C MET A 245 20.51 -57.16 85.34
N GLU A 246 19.18 -56.97 85.31
CA GLU A 246 18.31 -56.12 86.16
C GLU A 246 18.89 -54.94 86.97
N ALA A 247 18.22 -53.82 87.21
CA ALA A 247 16.93 -53.25 86.81
C ALA A 247 16.90 -51.86 87.47
N ALA A 248 16.28 -50.86 86.82
CA ALA A 248 15.47 -49.83 87.50
C ALA A 248 14.85 -48.87 86.47
N THR A 249 13.55 -49.06 86.30
CA THR A 249 12.49 -48.05 86.11
C THR A 249 12.92 -46.57 86.30
N LYS A 250 12.44 -45.58 85.53
CA LYS A 250 11.02 -45.24 85.33
C LYS A 250 10.88 -44.04 84.37
N THR A 251 9.81 -44.08 83.54
CA THR A 251 8.93 -42.95 83.09
C THR A 251 9.55 -41.78 82.31
N SER A 252 8.93 -41.15 81.31
CA SER A 252 7.59 -41.18 80.70
C SER A 252 7.59 -40.06 79.64
N THR A 253 6.79 -40.22 78.57
CA THR A 253 6.18 -39.18 77.71
C THR A 253 7.12 -38.27 76.90
N ASP A 254 6.85 -37.89 75.65
CA ASP A 254 5.55 -37.69 75.02
C ASP A 254 5.71 -37.67 73.48
N GLU A 255 4.69 -38.17 72.80
CA GLU A 255 4.46 -37.95 71.37
C GLU A 255 3.85 -36.56 71.16
N THR A 256 4.22 -35.87 70.08
CA THR A 256 3.31 -35.11 69.20
C THR A 256 4.18 -34.47 68.10
N VAL A 257 4.13 -34.89 66.83
CA VAL A 257 3.06 -34.75 65.81
C VAL A 257 3.05 -33.35 65.16
N PHE A 258 2.84 -33.38 63.84
CA PHE A 258 2.44 -32.29 62.92
C PHE A 258 3.58 -31.40 62.40
N SER A 259 3.56 -30.90 61.16
CA SER A 259 2.57 -30.82 60.07
C SER A 259 3.39 -30.42 58.82
N THR A 260 3.10 -30.93 57.62
CA THR A 260 2.46 -30.15 56.51
C THR A 260 3.04 -28.79 56.22
#